data_AF-A0A5Q4GFW0-F1
#
_entry.id   AF-A0A5Q4GFW0-F1
#
_cell.length_a   1.000
_cell.length_b   1.000
_cell.length_c   1.000
_cell.angle_alpha   90.00
_cell.angle_beta   90.00
_cell.angle_gamma   90.00
#
_symmetry.space_group_name_H-M   'P 1'
#
loop_
_entity.id
_entity.type
_entity.pdbx_description
1 polymer ?
#
loop_
_entity_poly.entity_id
_entity_poly.type
_entity_poly.pdbx_seq_one_letter_code
_entity_poly.pdbx_strand_id
1 'polypeptide(L)'
;MNAVVVDSDNDAGAFYMSSLRRDHAGLSRVLRLIDALAERLLDDAEQARPILLDALRYLLEYHHTHHHPREDRLFARIRARQPALAETLDRIGHEHESGEQEIARLHADLSAGDARRLAGKHGARLAKRISDYVQHARIHMRDEEVVFYARAEDVLTEADWRDIIEPDGPQDPLASPPELAELYPWLAEQLTLVSGESRGQTSSIDQEYEIHRQLLALTDLYGGLLHEGLELSRGHVQRLAAIRSPGALVRAVSDISTDNLRFAGHCVARPSRWAVNAGCGLLLGWLRPHLPDS
;
A
#
# COMPACT_ATOMS: atom_id res chain seq x y z
N MET A 1 -16.23 -29.42 -28.72
CA MET A 1 -15.54 -28.14 -28.42
C MET A 1 -16.48 -27.33 -27.55
N ASN A 2 -16.33 -27.44 -26.23
CA ASN A 2 -17.04 -26.56 -25.30
C ASN A 2 -16.23 -25.28 -25.19
N ALA A 3 -16.72 -24.21 -25.82
CA ALA A 3 -16.22 -22.88 -25.54
C ALA A 3 -16.57 -22.56 -24.08
N VAL A 4 -15.53 -22.37 -23.26
CA VAL A 4 -15.67 -21.72 -21.96
C VAL A 4 -16.12 -20.30 -22.28
N VAL A 5 -17.37 -19.99 -22.00
CA VAL A 5 -17.86 -18.62 -21.97
C VAL A 5 -17.13 -17.97 -20.80
N VAL A 6 -16.07 -17.23 -21.09
CA VAL A 6 -15.45 -16.31 -20.14
C VAL A 6 -16.43 -15.16 -20.01
N ASP A 7 -17.10 -15.10 -18.88
CA ASP A 7 -18.09 -14.08 -18.56
C ASP A 7 -17.36 -12.74 -18.39
N SER A 8 -17.42 -11.87 -19.40
CA SER A 8 -16.66 -10.62 -19.47
C SER A 8 -16.97 -9.65 -18.33
N ASP A 9 -18.14 -9.81 -17.70
CA ASP A 9 -18.66 -8.87 -16.71
C ASP A 9 -18.21 -9.24 -15.28
N ASN A 10 -17.90 -10.51 -15.03
CA ASN A 10 -17.28 -10.98 -13.79
C ASN A 10 -15.79 -10.56 -13.69
N ASP A 11 -15.18 -10.17 -14.82
CA ASP A 11 -13.81 -9.64 -14.89
C ASP A 11 -13.73 -8.16 -14.45
N ALA A 12 -14.81 -7.39 -14.59
CA ALA A 12 -14.81 -5.96 -14.31
C ALA A 12 -14.68 -5.63 -12.81
N GLY A 13 -15.44 -6.33 -11.96
CA GLY A 13 -15.32 -6.19 -10.50
C GLY A 13 -13.95 -6.64 -9.98
N ALA A 14 -13.43 -7.76 -10.51
CA ALA A 14 -12.10 -8.24 -10.20
C ALA A 14 -11.01 -7.24 -10.63
N PHE A 15 -11.13 -6.64 -11.81
CA PHE A 15 -10.23 -5.60 -12.29
C PHE A 15 -10.27 -4.37 -11.39
N TYR A 16 -11.47 -3.88 -11.05
CA TYR A 16 -11.65 -2.74 -10.16
C TYR A 16 -11.00 -2.97 -8.79
N MET A 17 -11.28 -4.10 -8.15
CA MET A 17 -10.66 -4.44 -6.87
C MET A 17 -9.14 -4.61 -6.99
N SER A 18 -8.65 -5.20 -8.09
CA SER A 18 -7.21 -5.30 -8.35
C SER A 18 -6.56 -3.92 -8.49
N SER A 19 -7.26 -2.95 -9.07
CA SER A 19 -6.74 -1.58 -9.23
C SER A 19 -6.61 -0.87 -7.89
N LEU A 20 -7.63 -0.91 -7.03
CA LEU A 20 -7.55 -0.32 -5.69
C LEU A 20 -6.41 -0.93 -4.86
N ARG A 21 -6.25 -2.25 -4.92
CA ARG A 21 -5.15 -2.93 -4.22
C ARG A 21 -3.77 -2.58 -4.78
N ARG A 22 -3.66 -2.31 -6.09
CA ARG A 22 -2.41 -1.79 -6.68
C ARG A 22 -2.08 -0.39 -6.16
N ASP A 23 -3.09 0.46 -6.06
CA ASP A 23 -2.92 1.81 -5.49
C ASP A 23 -2.45 1.71 -4.02
N HIS A 24 -3.04 0.84 -3.20
CA HIS A 24 -2.57 0.57 -1.82
C HIS A 24 -1.14 0.03 -1.76
N ALA A 25 -0.76 -0.82 -2.70
CA ALA A 25 0.62 -1.30 -2.82
C ALA A 25 1.59 -0.14 -3.13
N GLY A 26 1.21 0.75 -4.04
CA GLY A 26 1.92 1.99 -4.34
C GLY A 26 2.02 2.91 -3.11
N LEU A 27 0.89 3.18 -2.45
CA LEU A 27 0.83 3.99 -1.24
C LEU A 27 1.74 3.44 -0.14
N SER A 28 1.75 2.12 0.07
CA SER A 28 2.61 1.47 1.08
C SER A 28 4.09 1.81 0.88
N ARG A 29 4.56 1.87 -0.37
CA ARG A 29 5.93 2.29 -0.72
C ARG A 29 6.20 3.73 -0.31
N VAL A 30 5.29 4.62 -0.68
CA VAL A 30 5.39 6.06 -0.40
C VAL A 30 5.36 6.31 1.11
N LEU A 31 4.46 5.66 1.85
CA LEU A 31 4.37 5.78 3.31
C LEU A 31 5.63 5.32 4.02
N ARG A 32 6.29 4.25 3.56
CA ARG A 32 7.58 3.84 4.15
C ARG A 32 8.69 4.84 3.87
N LEU A 33 8.73 5.41 2.67
CA LEU A 33 9.68 6.48 2.35
C LEU A 33 9.42 7.72 3.22
N ILE A 34 8.17 8.13 3.38
CA ILE A 34 7.78 9.25 4.25
C ILE A 34 8.25 9.01 5.69
N ASP A 35 7.98 7.83 6.24
CA ASP A 35 8.36 7.46 7.62
C ASP A 35 9.89 7.53 7.82
N ALA A 36 10.65 6.97 6.87
CA ALA A 36 12.11 6.97 6.92
C ALA A 36 12.72 8.38 6.78
N LEU A 37 12.08 9.26 6.00
CA LEU A 37 12.56 10.64 5.79
C LEU A 37 12.09 11.60 6.88
N ALA A 38 11.00 11.31 7.58
CA ALA A 38 10.48 12.15 8.65
C ALA A 38 11.52 12.39 9.75
N GLU A 39 12.23 11.35 10.17
CA GLU A 39 13.31 11.45 11.17
C GLU A 39 14.50 12.28 10.65
N ARG A 40 14.79 12.19 9.34
CA ARG A 40 15.88 12.94 8.69
C ARG A 40 15.65 14.44 8.60
N LEU A 41 14.44 14.93 8.88
CA LEU A 41 14.17 16.38 8.97
C LEU A 41 15.03 17.09 10.04
N LEU A 42 15.54 16.37 11.03
CA LEU A 42 16.35 16.94 12.10
C LEU A 42 17.82 17.11 11.70
N ASP A 43 18.37 16.14 10.97
CA ASP A 43 19.80 16.06 10.69
C ASP A 43 20.14 16.46 9.25
N ASP A 44 19.20 16.32 8.32
CA ASP A 44 19.40 16.51 6.88
C ASP A 44 18.11 16.99 6.19
N ALA A 45 17.59 18.12 6.70
CA ALA A 45 16.37 18.74 6.17
C ALA A 45 16.49 19.14 4.70
N GLU A 46 17.68 19.53 4.24
CA GLU A 46 17.89 19.96 2.85
C GLU A 46 17.65 18.84 1.86
N GLN A 47 18.10 17.61 2.16
CA GLN A 47 17.83 16.46 1.32
C GLN A 47 16.42 15.90 1.52
N ALA A 48 15.95 15.77 2.77
CA ALA A 48 14.67 15.10 3.08
C ALA A 48 13.45 15.92 2.64
N ARG A 49 13.49 17.25 2.79
CA ARG A 49 12.35 18.14 2.54
C ARG A 49 11.77 18.08 1.12
N PRO A 50 12.54 18.22 0.03
CA PRO A 50 11.97 18.20 -1.32
C PRO A 50 11.28 16.86 -1.64
N ILE A 51 11.85 15.74 -1.18
CA ILE A 51 11.26 14.41 -1.35
C ILE A 51 9.94 14.29 -0.58
N LEU A 52 9.93 14.73 0.68
CA LEU A 52 8.72 14.72 1.51
C LEU A 52 7.63 15.63 0.93
N LEU A 53 7.97 16.78 0.35
CA LEU A 53 6.99 17.64 -0.32
C LEU A 53 6.33 16.93 -1.50
N ASP A 54 7.12 16.28 -2.36
CA ASP A 54 6.58 15.49 -3.48
C ASP A 54 5.72 14.31 -2.99
N ALA A 55 6.18 13.58 -1.96
CA ALA A 55 5.45 12.47 -1.38
C ALA A 55 4.11 12.90 -0.75
N LEU A 56 4.09 13.99 0.02
CA LEU A 56 2.86 14.53 0.61
C LEU A 56 1.91 15.10 -0.45
N ARG A 57 2.44 15.68 -1.52
CA ARG A 57 1.64 16.14 -2.65
C ARG A 57 1.01 14.98 -3.41
N TYR A 58 1.73 13.87 -3.61
CA TYR A 58 1.17 12.64 -4.17
C TYR A 58 -0.02 12.12 -3.35
N LEU A 59 0.07 12.15 -2.01
CA LEU A 59 -1.06 11.77 -1.15
C LEU A 59 -2.28 12.67 -1.37
N LEU A 60 -2.09 13.98 -1.51
CA LEU A 60 -3.17 14.93 -1.77
C LEU A 60 -3.78 14.74 -3.17
N GLU A 61 -2.94 14.83 -4.20
CA GLU A 61 -3.37 14.95 -5.59
C GLU A 61 -3.82 13.62 -6.19
N TYR A 62 -3.27 12.49 -5.72
CA TYR A 62 -3.69 11.17 -6.19
C TYR A 62 -4.52 10.41 -5.14
N HIS A 63 -3.97 10.17 -3.95
CA HIS A 63 -4.62 9.26 -3.00
C HIS A 63 -5.97 9.82 -2.50
N HIS A 64 -5.95 11.00 -1.90
CA HIS A 64 -7.18 11.63 -1.38
C HIS A 64 -8.11 12.11 -2.49
N THR A 65 -7.58 12.66 -3.59
CA THR A 65 -8.41 13.24 -4.66
C THR A 65 -8.96 12.21 -5.65
N HIS A 66 -8.30 11.07 -5.85
CA HIS A 66 -8.67 10.09 -6.87
C HIS A 66 -8.90 8.67 -6.33
N HIS A 67 -8.06 8.17 -5.41
CA HIS A 67 -8.22 6.84 -4.84
C HIS A 67 -9.42 6.77 -3.88
N HIS A 68 -9.45 7.60 -2.82
CA HIS A 68 -10.54 7.57 -1.83
C HIS A 68 -11.95 7.75 -2.47
N PRO A 69 -12.19 8.65 -3.45
CA PRO A 69 -13.51 8.76 -4.06
C PRO A 69 -13.96 7.49 -4.79
N ARG A 70 -13.04 6.64 -5.25
CA ARG A 70 -13.38 5.32 -5.80
C ARG A 70 -13.82 4.39 -4.67
N GLU A 71 -13.07 4.34 -3.58
CA GLU A 71 -13.45 3.58 -2.39
C GLU A 71 -14.79 4.04 -1.80
N ASP A 72 -15.04 5.34 -1.71
CA ASP A 72 -16.31 5.87 -1.20
C ASP A 72 -17.51 5.40 -2.03
N ARG A 73 -17.36 5.29 -3.36
CA ARG A 73 -18.39 4.70 -4.23
C ARG A 73 -18.60 3.22 -3.94
N LEU A 74 -17.50 2.47 -3.76
CA LEU A 74 -17.55 1.06 -3.36
C LEU A 74 -18.27 0.89 -2.01
N PHE A 75 -17.89 1.69 -1.02
CA PHE A 75 -18.43 1.71 0.34
C PHE A 75 -19.92 2.08 0.36
N ALA A 76 -20.34 3.04 -0.46
CA ALA A 76 -21.76 3.37 -0.62
C ALA A 76 -22.59 2.17 -1.13
N ARG A 77 -22.05 1.36 -2.05
CA ARG A 77 -22.72 0.14 -2.53
C ARG A 77 -22.76 -0.95 -1.49
N ILE A 78 -21.66 -1.15 -0.75
CA ILE A 78 -21.62 -2.09 0.38
C ILE A 78 -22.66 -1.67 1.43
N ARG A 79 -22.75 -0.38 1.78
CA ARG A 79 -23.73 0.16 2.74
C ARG A 79 -25.16 -0.19 2.35
N ALA A 80 -25.51 0.02 1.08
CA ALA A 80 -26.85 -0.24 0.57
C ALA A 80 -27.25 -1.72 0.69
N ARG A 81 -26.27 -2.63 0.58
CA ARG A 81 -26.50 -4.09 0.63
C ARG A 81 -26.28 -4.71 2.00
N GLN A 82 -25.46 -4.10 2.85
CA GLN A 82 -25.15 -4.53 4.20
C GLN A 82 -25.34 -3.39 5.21
N PRO A 83 -26.59 -3.03 5.57
CA PRO A 83 -26.87 -1.96 6.54
C PRO A 83 -26.19 -2.15 7.90
N ALA A 84 -25.87 -3.39 8.28
CA ALA A 84 -25.15 -3.69 9.52
C ALA A 84 -23.72 -3.14 9.57
N LEU A 85 -23.13 -2.77 8.43
CA LEU A 85 -21.79 -2.15 8.35
C LEU A 85 -21.84 -0.62 8.31
N ALA A 86 -23.02 -0.01 8.36
CA ALA A 86 -23.20 1.43 8.16
C ALA A 86 -22.31 2.28 9.08
N GLU A 87 -22.27 1.97 10.38
CA GLU A 87 -21.46 2.72 11.35
C GLU A 87 -19.95 2.62 11.05
N THR A 88 -19.46 1.43 10.71
CA THR A 88 -18.05 1.24 10.36
C THR A 88 -17.69 1.95 9.06
N LEU A 89 -18.58 1.95 8.07
CA LEU A 89 -18.40 2.67 6.80
C LEU A 89 -18.43 4.19 7.02
N ASP A 90 -19.30 4.68 7.90
CA ASP A 90 -19.34 6.11 8.27
C ASP A 90 -18.01 6.52 8.94
N ARG A 91 -17.47 5.70 9.85
CA ARG A 91 -16.15 5.96 10.46
C ARG A 91 -15.05 6.11 9.40
N ILE A 92 -15.01 5.21 8.42
CA ILE A 92 -13.97 5.18 7.39
C ILE A 92 -14.06 6.39 6.46
N GLY A 93 -15.28 6.79 6.06
CA GLY A 93 -15.46 8.04 5.33
C GLY A 93 -14.96 9.28 6.09
N HIS A 94 -15.18 9.34 7.41
CA HIS A 94 -14.60 10.43 8.23
C HIS A 94 -13.06 10.35 8.33
N GLU A 95 -12.48 9.15 8.28
CA GLU A 95 -11.03 8.95 8.23
C GLU A 95 -10.44 9.46 6.90
N HIS A 96 -11.12 9.31 5.76
CA HIS A 96 -10.73 9.94 4.50
C HIS A 96 -10.65 11.47 4.63
N GLU A 97 -11.75 12.10 5.07
CA GLU A 97 -11.84 13.56 5.19
C GLU A 97 -10.82 14.14 6.17
N SER A 98 -10.66 13.50 7.33
CA SER A 98 -9.71 13.97 8.35
C SER A 98 -8.26 13.71 7.94
N GLY A 99 -7.99 12.62 7.23
CA GLY A 99 -6.69 12.32 6.64
C GLY A 99 -6.26 13.37 5.61
N GLU A 100 -7.16 13.75 4.70
CA GLU A 100 -6.90 14.79 3.69
C GLU A 100 -6.54 16.13 4.36
N GLN A 101 -7.32 16.52 5.37
CA GLN A 101 -7.07 17.76 6.11
C GLN A 101 -5.74 17.75 6.85
N GLU A 102 -5.36 16.63 7.49
CA GLU A 102 -4.08 16.56 8.19
C GLU A 102 -2.91 16.58 7.21
N ILE A 103 -3.00 15.87 6.08
CA ILE A 103 -1.91 15.85 5.11
C ILE A 103 -1.73 17.21 4.42
N ALA A 104 -2.82 17.95 4.18
CA ALA A 104 -2.76 19.33 3.71
C ALA A 104 -2.04 20.25 4.71
N ARG A 105 -2.31 20.08 6.01
CA ARG A 105 -1.63 20.83 7.08
C ARG A 105 -0.16 20.46 7.18
N LEU A 106 0.19 19.18 7.06
CA LEU A 106 1.57 18.70 7.07
C LEU A 106 2.35 19.25 5.88
N HIS A 107 1.77 19.19 4.68
CA HIS A 107 2.37 19.74 3.46
C HIS A 107 2.59 21.25 3.59
N ALA A 108 1.60 22.00 4.10
CA ALA A 108 1.72 23.44 4.32
C ALA A 108 2.82 23.80 5.35
N ASP A 109 2.89 23.07 6.47
CA ASP A 109 3.90 23.31 7.51
C ASP A 109 5.31 22.99 7.01
N LEU A 110 5.47 21.89 6.26
CA LEU A 110 6.74 21.53 5.62
C LEU A 110 7.16 22.55 4.56
N SER A 111 6.20 23.05 3.77
CA SER A 111 6.43 24.08 2.75
C SER A 111 6.88 25.41 3.37
N ALA A 112 6.32 25.78 4.52
CA ALA A 112 6.69 27.01 5.23
C ALA A 112 7.99 26.88 6.05
N GLY A 113 8.50 25.66 6.26
CA GLY A 113 9.74 25.41 6.98
C GLY A 113 10.99 25.66 6.11
N ASP A 114 11.99 26.34 6.68
CA ASP A 114 13.36 26.35 6.17
C ASP A 114 14.22 25.32 6.94
N ALA A 115 15.43 25.03 6.43
CA ALA A 115 16.32 24.03 7.01
C ALA A 115 16.63 24.30 8.51
N ARG A 116 16.79 25.57 8.91
CA ARG A 116 17.09 25.93 10.31
C ARG A 116 15.90 25.68 11.23
N ARG A 117 14.70 26.00 10.77
CA ARG A 117 13.46 25.78 11.52
C ARG A 117 13.16 24.29 11.64
N LEU A 118 13.46 23.50 10.62
CA LEU A 118 13.27 22.05 10.61
C LEU A 118 14.30 21.31 11.48
N ALA A 119 15.54 21.77 11.57
CA ALA A 119 16.55 21.16 12.46
C ALA A 119 16.26 21.32 13.98
N GLY A 120 15.21 22.06 14.36
CA GLY A 120 14.89 22.36 15.76
C GLY A 120 13.65 21.62 16.29
N LYS A 121 13.14 22.10 17.44
CA LYS A 121 11.92 21.58 18.08
C LYS A 121 10.70 21.56 17.14
N HIS A 122 10.67 22.43 16.14
CA HIS A 122 9.59 22.49 15.18
C HIS A 122 9.62 21.28 14.24
N GLY A 123 10.75 20.97 13.60
CA GLY A 123 10.85 19.76 12.79
C GLY A 123 10.68 18.49 13.60
N ALA A 124 11.11 18.44 14.87
CA ALA A 124 10.81 17.29 15.74
C ALA A 124 9.30 17.04 15.92
N ARG A 125 8.51 18.11 16.08
CA ARG A 125 7.04 18.00 16.16
C ARG A 125 6.44 17.63 14.81
N LEU A 126 6.97 18.18 13.72
CA LEU A 126 6.51 17.88 12.37
C LEU A 126 6.77 16.41 12.03
N ALA A 127 7.99 15.92 12.25
CA ALA A 127 8.37 14.52 12.09
C ALA A 127 7.45 13.58 12.87
N LYS A 128 7.18 13.90 14.15
CA LYS A 128 6.23 13.12 14.94
C LYS A 128 4.83 13.07 14.31
N ARG A 129 4.29 14.21 13.87
CA ARG A 129 2.95 14.24 13.24
C ARG A 129 2.93 13.49 11.91
N ILE A 130 4.00 13.55 11.13
CA ILE A 130 4.16 12.76 9.91
C ILE A 130 4.13 11.26 10.24
N SER A 131 4.91 10.81 11.22
CA SER A 131 4.89 9.40 11.65
C SER A 131 3.53 8.98 12.20
N ASP A 132 2.87 9.82 13.01
CA ASP A 132 1.51 9.55 13.51
C ASP A 132 0.52 9.37 12.33
N TYR A 133 0.58 10.23 11.31
CA TYR A 133 -0.23 10.11 10.10
C TYR A 133 0.06 8.82 9.35
N VAL A 134 1.34 8.47 9.15
CA VAL A 134 1.74 7.24 8.46
C VAL A 134 1.20 6.00 9.17
N GLN A 135 1.26 5.96 10.51
CA GLN A 135 0.70 4.84 11.28
C GLN A 135 -0.82 4.76 11.15
N HIS A 136 -1.51 5.90 11.19
CA HIS A 136 -2.96 5.94 10.97
C HIS A 136 -3.33 5.45 9.56
N ALA A 137 -2.65 5.93 8.52
CA ALA A 137 -2.87 5.51 7.13
C ALA A 137 -2.66 4.00 6.94
N ARG A 138 -1.63 3.41 7.57
CA ARG A 138 -1.40 1.96 7.52
C ARG A 138 -2.54 1.15 8.15
N ILE A 139 -3.03 1.58 9.32
CA ILE A 139 -4.15 0.92 10.01
C ILE A 139 -5.43 1.05 9.18
N HIS A 140 -5.67 2.24 8.62
CA HIS A 140 -6.81 2.54 7.77
C HIS A 140 -6.87 1.61 6.54
N MET A 141 -5.79 1.56 5.74
CA MET A 141 -5.68 0.67 4.57
C MET A 141 -5.92 -0.80 4.92
N ARG A 142 -5.41 -1.25 6.07
CA ARG A 142 -5.61 -2.62 6.54
C ARG A 142 -7.09 -2.88 6.85
N ASP A 143 -7.74 -1.96 7.57
CA ASP A 143 -9.17 -2.09 7.90
C ASP A 143 -10.00 -2.14 6.62
N GLU A 144 -9.66 -1.36 5.60
CA GLU A 144 -10.34 -1.36 4.30
C GLU A 144 -10.22 -2.70 3.58
N GLU A 145 -9.00 -3.22 3.47
CA GLU A 145 -8.71 -4.48 2.79
C GLU A 145 -9.37 -5.68 3.50
N VAL A 146 -9.26 -5.74 4.82
CA VAL A 146 -9.74 -6.87 5.64
C VAL A 146 -11.25 -6.87 5.77
N VAL A 147 -11.86 -5.70 5.93
CA VAL A 147 -13.28 -5.60 6.27
C VAL A 147 -14.13 -5.35 5.04
N PHE A 148 -13.79 -4.39 4.18
CA PHE A 148 -14.69 -3.98 3.10
C PHE A 148 -14.34 -4.65 1.78
N TYR A 149 -13.06 -4.70 1.41
CA TYR A 149 -12.67 -5.29 0.12
C TYR A 149 -12.99 -6.78 0.08
N ALA A 150 -12.76 -7.50 1.17
CA ALA A 150 -13.13 -8.91 1.29
C ALA A 150 -14.65 -9.12 1.16
N ARG A 151 -15.47 -8.16 1.59
CA ARG A 151 -16.94 -8.24 1.51
C ARG A 151 -17.49 -7.77 0.18
N ALA A 152 -16.82 -6.83 -0.50
CA ALA A 152 -17.25 -6.28 -1.77
C ALA A 152 -17.52 -7.37 -2.81
N GLU A 153 -16.58 -8.31 -2.96
CA GLU A 153 -16.66 -9.43 -3.91
C GLU A 153 -17.82 -10.39 -3.59
N ASP A 154 -18.22 -10.52 -2.32
CA ASP A 154 -19.31 -11.40 -1.88
C ASP A 154 -20.70 -10.78 -2.02
N VAL A 155 -20.81 -9.45 -1.93
CA VAL A 155 -22.10 -8.76 -1.72
C VAL A 155 -22.56 -7.98 -2.94
N LEU A 156 -21.63 -7.45 -3.73
CA LEU A 156 -21.95 -6.60 -4.88
C LEU A 156 -22.34 -7.43 -6.09
N THR A 157 -23.36 -6.96 -6.81
CA THR A 157 -23.79 -7.57 -8.08
C THR A 157 -23.09 -6.91 -9.26
N GLU A 158 -23.16 -7.54 -10.43
CA GLU A 158 -22.67 -6.97 -11.69
C GLU A 158 -23.22 -5.57 -11.97
N ALA A 159 -24.48 -5.30 -11.62
CA ALA A 159 -25.06 -3.98 -11.75
C ALA A 159 -24.39 -2.95 -10.83
N ASP A 160 -24.04 -3.34 -9.60
CA ASP A 160 -23.33 -2.46 -8.68
C ASP A 160 -21.92 -2.14 -9.18
N TRP A 161 -21.22 -3.13 -9.74
CA TRP A 161 -19.90 -2.93 -10.35
C TRP A 161 -19.96 -1.99 -11.54
N ARG A 162 -20.90 -2.19 -12.46
CA ARG A 162 -21.10 -1.29 -13.61
C ARG A 162 -21.40 0.14 -13.20
N ASP A 163 -22.05 0.36 -12.07
CA ASP A 163 -22.40 1.69 -11.58
C ASP A 163 -21.21 2.46 -10.96
N ILE A 164 -20.18 1.77 -10.47
CA ILE A 164 -19.04 2.41 -9.77
C ILE A 164 -17.74 2.45 -10.59
N ILE A 165 -17.64 1.59 -11.62
CA ILE A 165 -16.49 1.54 -12.52
C ILE A 165 -16.57 2.73 -13.47
N GLU A 166 -15.65 3.66 -13.30
CA GLU A 166 -15.43 4.75 -14.24
C GLU A 166 -14.35 4.32 -15.25
N PRO A 167 -14.62 4.37 -16.57
CA PRO A 167 -13.67 3.89 -17.57
C PRO A 167 -12.41 4.76 -17.69
N ASP A 168 -12.47 6.06 -17.35
CA ASP A 168 -11.43 7.05 -17.67
C ASP A 168 -10.89 7.84 -16.46
N GLY A 169 -10.79 7.20 -15.29
CA GLY A 169 -10.13 7.80 -14.12
C GLY A 169 -8.60 7.90 -14.29
N PRO A 170 -7.91 8.88 -13.68
CA PRO A 170 -6.46 8.95 -13.71
C PRO A 170 -5.86 7.69 -13.06
N GLN A 171 -4.87 7.11 -13.73
CA GLN A 171 -4.11 5.98 -13.20
C GLN A 171 -3.13 6.49 -12.13
N ASP A 172 -2.69 5.60 -11.24
CA ASP A 172 -1.64 5.92 -10.27
C ASP A 172 -0.36 6.35 -10.99
N PRO A 173 0.15 7.58 -10.76
CA PRO A 173 1.44 8.00 -11.30
C PRO A 173 2.56 7.01 -10.98
N LEU A 174 2.51 6.28 -9.85
CA LEU A 174 3.51 5.25 -9.50
C LEU A 174 3.54 4.08 -10.49
N ALA A 175 2.47 3.84 -11.25
CA ALA A 175 2.43 2.83 -12.31
C ALA A 175 3.10 3.31 -13.61
N SER A 176 3.41 4.60 -13.73
CA SER A 176 3.99 5.25 -14.92
C SER A 176 5.26 6.05 -14.53
N PRO A 177 6.46 5.43 -14.60
CA PRO A 177 7.70 6.13 -14.24
C PRO A 177 7.93 7.49 -14.94
N PRO A 178 7.59 7.66 -16.24
CA PRO A 178 7.70 8.98 -16.89
C PRO A 178 6.78 10.03 -16.27
N GLU A 179 5.52 9.67 -16.00
CA GLU A 179 4.54 10.56 -15.39
C GLU A 179 4.90 10.88 -13.94
N LEU A 180 5.34 9.89 -13.17
CA LEU A 180 5.85 10.09 -11.81
C LEU A 180 7.02 11.08 -11.79
N ALA A 181 7.97 10.95 -12.71
CA ALA A 181 9.14 11.82 -12.80
C ALA A 181 8.78 13.24 -13.25
N GLU A 182 7.76 13.40 -14.10
CA GLU A 182 7.23 14.69 -14.51
C GLU A 182 6.50 15.40 -13.36
N LEU A 183 5.60 14.68 -12.68
CA LEU A 183 4.76 15.25 -11.64
C LEU A 183 5.49 15.40 -10.30
N TYR A 184 6.33 14.43 -9.92
CA TYR A 184 6.96 14.28 -8.59
C TYR A 184 8.44 13.87 -8.72
N PRO A 185 9.30 14.75 -9.28
CA PRO A 185 10.67 14.40 -9.65
C PRO A 185 11.53 13.86 -8.50
N TRP A 186 11.40 14.43 -7.30
CA TRP A 186 12.20 14.00 -6.14
C TRP A 186 11.73 12.66 -5.58
N LEU A 187 10.41 12.43 -5.58
CA LEU A 187 9.85 11.14 -5.21
C LEU A 187 10.27 10.05 -6.20
N ALA A 188 10.18 10.33 -7.51
CA ALA A 188 10.56 9.40 -8.56
C ALA A 188 12.03 8.97 -8.48
N GLU A 189 12.93 9.94 -8.27
CA GLU A 189 14.35 9.68 -8.10
C GLU A 189 14.61 8.75 -6.90
N GLN A 190 14.00 9.04 -5.75
CA GLN A 190 14.22 8.24 -4.54
C GLN A 190 13.68 6.82 -4.65
N LEU A 191 12.48 6.64 -5.20
CA LEU A 191 11.91 5.31 -5.41
C LEU A 191 12.73 4.48 -6.42
N THR A 192 13.42 5.13 -7.35
CA THR A 192 14.33 4.48 -8.30
C THR A 192 15.65 4.09 -7.65
N LEU A 193 16.25 4.97 -6.84
CA LEU A 193 17.51 4.72 -6.13
C LEU A 193 17.42 3.55 -5.15
N VAL A 194 16.33 3.48 -4.37
CA VAL A 194 16.04 2.35 -3.46
C VAL A 194 15.95 1.02 -4.21
N SER A 195 15.58 1.05 -5.49
CA SER A 195 15.53 -0.14 -6.34
C SER A 195 16.90 -0.55 -6.92
N GLY A 196 17.89 0.35 -6.93
CA GLY A 196 19.17 0.20 -7.63
C GLY A 196 20.39 -0.19 -6.78
N GLU A 197 20.36 -0.03 -5.45
CA GLU A 197 21.52 -0.27 -4.56
C GLU A 197 21.92 -1.76 -4.36
N SER A 198 21.28 -2.70 -5.07
CA SER A 198 21.43 -4.16 -4.90
C SER A 198 22.57 -4.84 -5.70
N ARG A 199 23.50 -4.11 -6.34
CA ARG A 199 24.53 -4.71 -7.25
C ARG A 199 25.95 -4.81 -6.66
N GLY A 200 26.08 -5.24 -5.40
CA GLY A 200 27.37 -5.48 -4.74
C GLY A 200 27.42 -6.79 -3.93
N GLN A 201 28.60 -7.41 -3.83
CA GLN A 201 28.86 -8.75 -3.26
C GLN A 201 28.29 -8.97 -1.85
N THR A 202 27.68 -10.15 -1.62
CA THR A 202 26.84 -10.48 -0.46
C THR A 202 27.61 -11.11 0.71
N SER A 203 27.59 -10.44 1.87
CA SER A 203 27.93 -10.97 3.20
C SER A 203 26.69 -11.54 3.94
N SER A 204 26.88 -12.11 5.13
CA SER A 204 25.77 -12.60 5.99
C SER A 204 24.81 -11.49 6.45
N ILE A 205 25.30 -10.25 6.60
CA ILE A 205 24.48 -9.07 6.92
C ILE A 205 23.69 -8.65 5.66
N ASP A 206 24.30 -8.79 4.48
CA ASP A 206 23.63 -8.51 3.21
C ASP A 206 22.54 -9.53 2.89
N GLN A 207 22.63 -10.75 3.43
CA GLN A 207 21.56 -11.75 3.34
C GLN A 207 20.33 -11.38 4.18
N GLU A 208 20.50 -10.91 5.42
CA GLU A 208 19.38 -10.42 6.25
C GLU A 208 18.75 -9.16 5.64
N TYR A 209 19.60 -8.25 5.12
CA TYR A 209 19.15 -7.05 4.42
C TYR A 209 18.40 -7.37 3.11
N GLU A 210 18.88 -8.32 2.31
CA GLU A 210 18.21 -8.72 1.08
C GLU A 210 16.90 -9.47 1.35
N ILE A 211 16.83 -10.31 2.40
CA ILE A 211 15.56 -10.92 2.84
C ILE A 211 14.57 -9.84 3.27
N HIS A 212 15.02 -8.86 4.06
CA HIS A 212 14.19 -7.74 4.48
C HIS A 212 13.69 -6.94 3.27
N ARG A 213 14.55 -6.66 2.28
CA ARG A 213 14.19 -5.96 1.05
C ARG A 213 13.22 -6.76 0.18
N GLN A 214 13.38 -8.07 0.06
CA GLN A 214 12.45 -8.95 -0.64
C GLN A 214 11.08 -9.03 0.05
N LEU A 215 11.07 -9.00 1.38
CA LEU A 215 9.86 -8.89 2.18
C LEU A 215 9.16 -7.54 1.97
N LEU A 216 9.92 -6.43 1.96
CA LEU A 216 9.40 -5.10 1.65
C LEU A 216 8.83 -5.04 0.23
N ALA A 217 9.52 -5.63 -0.76
CA ALA A 217 9.04 -5.72 -2.13
C ALA A 217 7.78 -6.59 -2.25
N LEU A 218 7.62 -7.62 -1.42
CA LEU A 218 6.35 -8.36 -1.30
C LEU A 218 5.27 -7.50 -0.66
N THR A 219 5.59 -6.72 0.36
CA THR A 219 4.64 -5.77 0.97
C THR A 219 4.14 -4.75 -0.05
N ASP A 220 5.04 -4.31 -0.93
CA ASP A 220 4.75 -3.43 -2.07
C ASP A 220 3.91 -4.05 -3.17
N LEU A 221 3.75 -5.36 -3.16
CA LEU A 221 2.98 -6.12 -4.14
C LEU A 221 1.58 -6.47 -3.62
N TYR A 222 1.34 -6.42 -2.32
CA TYR A 222 0.10 -6.93 -1.71
C TYR A 222 -0.62 -5.96 -0.75
N GLY A 223 -0.08 -4.76 -0.48
CA GLY A 223 -0.80 -3.71 0.28
C GLY A 223 -0.66 -3.79 1.81
N GLY A 224 -1.55 -3.08 2.52
CA GLY A 224 -1.46 -2.78 3.96
C GLY A 224 -1.48 -4.02 4.86
N LEU A 225 -2.12 -5.10 4.43
CA LEU A 225 -2.19 -6.41 5.10
C LEU A 225 -0.83 -7.08 5.37
N LEU A 226 0.18 -6.78 4.54
CA LEU A 226 1.48 -7.43 4.58
C LEU A 226 2.50 -6.62 5.41
N HIS A 227 2.31 -5.30 5.54
CA HIS A 227 3.17 -4.42 6.35
C HIS A 227 3.12 -4.79 7.83
N GLU A 228 1.92 -5.02 8.39
CA GLU A 228 1.77 -5.57 9.75
C GLU A 228 2.36 -6.98 9.85
N GLY A 229 2.17 -7.82 8.82
CA GLY A 229 2.79 -9.14 8.72
C GLY A 229 4.32 -9.09 8.85
N LEU A 230 4.98 -8.04 8.35
CA LEU A 230 6.43 -7.85 8.45
C LEU A 230 6.91 -7.27 9.78
N GLU A 231 6.22 -6.28 10.32
CA GLU A 231 6.52 -5.77 11.68
C GLU A 231 6.37 -6.89 12.71
N LEU A 232 5.37 -7.76 12.55
CA LEU A 232 5.18 -8.98 13.33
C LEU A 232 6.22 -10.06 12.99
N SER A 233 6.71 -10.10 11.75
CA SER A 233 7.79 -11.01 11.32
C SER A 233 9.16 -10.72 11.96
N ARG A 234 9.36 -9.52 12.52
CA ARG A 234 10.53 -9.19 13.34
C ARG A 234 10.68 -10.16 14.53
N GLY A 235 9.58 -10.76 15.01
CA GLY A 235 9.57 -11.84 16.02
C GLY A 235 9.65 -13.27 15.46
N HIS A 236 9.61 -13.45 14.14
CA HIS A 236 9.50 -14.75 13.45
C HIS A 236 10.61 -15.01 12.42
N VAL A 237 11.72 -14.28 12.51
CA VAL A 237 12.91 -14.38 11.62
C VAL A 237 13.34 -15.83 11.37
N GLN A 238 13.30 -16.70 12.39
CA GLN A 238 13.68 -18.11 12.23
C GLN A 238 12.73 -18.92 11.33
N ARG A 239 11.44 -18.59 11.29
CA ARG A 239 10.45 -19.24 10.40
C ARG A 239 10.62 -18.75 8.96
N LEU A 240 10.91 -17.47 8.78
CA LEU A 240 11.16 -16.89 7.46
C LEU A 240 12.50 -17.36 6.85
N ALA A 241 13.55 -17.49 7.66
CA ALA A 241 14.85 -17.99 7.21
C ALA A 241 14.83 -19.45 6.72
N ALA A 242 13.79 -20.22 7.05
CA ALA A 242 13.61 -21.60 6.60
C ALA A 242 12.96 -21.72 5.20
N ILE A 243 12.53 -20.60 4.62
CA ILE A 243 11.75 -20.57 3.38
C ILE A 243 12.68 -20.73 2.18
N ARG A 244 12.38 -21.73 1.34
CA ARG A 244 13.22 -22.06 0.17
C ARG A 244 12.52 -21.86 -1.18
N SER A 245 11.33 -21.24 -1.19
CA SER A 245 10.63 -20.94 -2.44
C SER A 245 9.67 -19.75 -2.31
N PRO A 246 9.42 -19.01 -3.42
CA PRO A 246 8.47 -17.90 -3.45
C PRO A 246 7.06 -18.28 -2.98
N GLY A 247 6.57 -19.46 -3.35
CA GLY A 247 5.26 -19.95 -2.91
C GLY A 247 5.21 -20.31 -1.42
N ALA A 248 6.34 -20.71 -0.82
CA ALA A 248 6.42 -20.92 0.62
C ALA A 248 6.51 -19.58 1.40
N LEU A 249 7.07 -18.55 0.78
CA LEU A 249 7.11 -17.19 1.33
C LEU A 249 5.72 -16.58 1.44
N VAL A 250 4.95 -16.62 0.35
CA VAL A 250 3.55 -16.16 0.33
C VAL A 250 2.72 -16.90 1.37
N ARG A 251 2.88 -18.23 1.50
CA ARG A 251 2.18 -19.02 2.52
C ARG A 251 2.58 -18.61 3.94
N ALA A 252 3.87 -18.52 4.24
CA ALA A 252 4.33 -18.19 5.58
C ALA A 252 3.91 -16.78 6.02
N VAL A 253 4.03 -15.79 5.12
CA VAL A 253 3.52 -14.44 5.35
C VAL A 253 2.01 -14.48 5.57
N SER A 254 1.28 -15.20 4.71
CA SER A 254 -0.17 -15.29 4.83
C SER A 254 -0.61 -15.97 6.13
N ASP A 255 0.10 -16.99 6.59
CA ASP A 255 -0.16 -17.66 7.87
C ASP A 255 0.14 -16.71 9.04
N ILE A 256 1.26 -15.98 9.00
CA ILE A 256 1.61 -14.96 10.01
C ILE A 256 0.58 -13.84 10.05
N SER A 257 0.11 -13.34 8.91
CA SER A 257 -0.94 -12.34 8.84
C SER A 257 -2.27 -12.92 9.35
N THR A 258 -2.66 -14.13 8.94
CA THR A 258 -3.93 -14.78 9.34
C THR A 258 -4.00 -15.06 10.85
N ASP A 259 -2.91 -15.53 11.45
CA ASP A 259 -2.85 -15.81 12.89
C ASP A 259 -2.98 -14.55 13.75
N ASN A 260 -2.62 -13.39 13.20
CA ASN A 260 -2.61 -12.09 13.88
C ASN A 260 -3.81 -11.19 13.52
N LEU A 261 -4.55 -11.49 12.45
CA LEU A 261 -5.80 -10.83 12.08
C LEU A 261 -6.95 -11.22 13.02
N ARG A 262 -6.95 -10.63 14.21
CA ARG A 262 -8.12 -10.61 15.10
C ARG A 262 -8.79 -9.25 15.02
N PHE A 263 -9.94 -9.16 14.36
CA PHE A 263 -10.83 -8.01 14.45
C PHE A 263 -11.87 -8.27 15.54
N ALA A 264 -11.97 -7.38 16.52
CA ALA A 264 -12.94 -7.49 17.63
C ALA A 264 -12.96 -8.88 18.33
N GLY A 265 -11.80 -9.55 18.44
CA GLY A 265 -11.70 -10.88 19.07
C GLY A 265 -12.09 -12.07 18.20
N HIS A 266 -12.39 -11.88 16.92
CA HIS A 266 -12.72 -12.95 15.97
C HIS A 266 -11.68 -13.07 14.84
N CYS A 267 -11.38 -14.32 14.46
CA CYS A 267 -10.51 -14.67 13.32
C CYS A 267 -11.26 -14.34 12.02
N VAL A 268 -10.75 -13.38 11.25
CA VAL A 268 -11.30 -13.01 9.95
C VAL A 268 -10.58 -13.84 8.90
N ALA A 269 -11.29 -14.85 8.38
CA ALA A 269 -11.08 -15.74 7.23
C ALA A 269 -9.71 -15.82 6.51
N ARG A 270 -9.39 -17.04 6.09
CA ARG A 270 -8.27 -17.42 5.19
C ARG A 270 -8.07 -16.42 4.03
N PRO A 271 -6.84 -16.25 3.53
CA PRO A 271 -6.56 -15.44 2.35
C PRO A 271 -7.50 -15.82 1.20
N SER A 272 -8.08 -14.80 0.57
CA SER A 272 -8.95 -14.94 -0.60
C SER A 272 -8.23 -15.73 -1.72
N ARG A 273 -8.99 -16.51 -2.49
CA ARG A 273 -8.46 -17.34 -3.59
C ARG A 273 -7.64 -16.54 -4.61
N TRP A 274 -7.93 -15.24 -4.78
CA TRP A 274 -7.18 -14.37 -5.68
C TRP A 274 -5.78 -14.05 -5.15
N ALA A 275 -5.58 -13.88 -3.84
CA ALA A 275 -4.26 -13.60 -3.25
C ALA A 275 -3.27 -14.76 -3.52
N VAL A 276 -3.79 -15.99 -3.55
CA VAL A 276 -3.02 -17.19 -3.90
C VAL A 276 -2.72 -17.29 -5.40
N ASN A 277 -3.67 -16.88 -6.26
CA ASN A 277 -3.57 -17.06 -7.71
C ASN A 277 -2.86 -15.89 -8.43
N ALA A 278 -3.24 -14.64 -8.15
CA ALA A 278 -2.61 -13.44 -8.71
C ALA A 278 -1.18 -13.26 -8.19
N GLY A 279 -0.97 -13.62 -6.92
CA GLY A 279 0.34 -13.61 -6.29
C GLY A 279 1.37 -14.46 -7.02
N CYS A 280 1.01 -15.69 -7.40
CA CYS A 280 1.88 -16.56 -8.19
C CYS A 280 2.22 -15.97 -9.57
N GLY A 281 1.25 -15.39 -10.29
CA GLY A 281 1.48 -14.84 -11.63
C GLY A 281 2.36 -13.59 -11.64
N LEU A 282 2.13 -12.65 -10.72
CA LEU A 282 2.92 -11.42 -10.56
C LEU A 282 4.33 -11.70 -10.05
N LEU A 283 4.48 -12.60 -9.06
CA LEU A 283 5.79 -13.07 -8.60
C LEU A 283 6.57 -13.77 -9.71
N LEU A 284 5.92 -14.62 -10.50
CA LEU A 284 6.57 -15.29 -11.63
C LEU A 284 6.98 -14.30 -12.73
N GLY A 285 6.17 -13.27 -12.99
CA GLY A 285 6.51 -12.19 -13.93
C GLY A 285 7.69 -11.34 -13.44
N TRP A 286 7.72 -10.99 -12.15
CA TRP A 286 8.78 -10.20 -11.52
C TRP A 286 10.09 -10.99 -11.34
N LEU A 287 10.00 -12.29 -11.07
CA LEU A 287 11.15 -13.18 -10.96
C LEU A 287 11.69 -13.65 -12.33
N ARG A 288 10.89 -13.57 -13.40
CA ARG A 288 11.28 -14.02 -14.76
C ARG A 288 12.63 -13.49 -15.25
N PRO A 289 13.01 -12.22 -15.02
CA PRO A 289 14.32 -11.68 -15.42
C PRO A 289 15.48 -12.17 -14.52
N HIS A 290 15.17 -12.80 -13.39
CA HIS A 290 16.12 -13.23 -12.36
C HIS A 290 16.24 -14.76 -12.24
N LEU A 291 15.38 -15.49 -12.95
CA LEU A 291 15.46 -16.94 -13.06
C LEU A 291 16.36 -17.31 -14.24
N PRO A 292 17.26 -18.29 -14.11
CA PRO A 292 18.05 -18.77 -15.24
C PRO A 292 17.11 -19.30 -16.33
N ASP A 293 17.41 -18.98 -17.59
CA ASP A 293 16.70 -19.55 -18.73
C ASP A 293 16.67 -21.08 -18.60
N SER A 294 15.47 -21.64 -18.65
CA SER A 294 15.25 -23.09 -18.60
C SER A 294 15.57 -23.72 -19.95
#